data_AF-A0A371EGV2-F1
#
_entry.id   AF-A0A371EGV2-F1
#
_cell.length_a   1.000
_cell.length_b   1.000
_cell.length_c   1.000
_cell.angle_alpha   90.00
_cell.angle_beta   90.00
_cell.angle_gamma   90.00
#
_symmetry.space_group_name_H-M   'P 1'
#
loop_
_entity.id
_entity.type
_entity.pdbx_description
1 polymer ?
#
loop_
_entity_poly.entity_id
_entity_poly.type
_entity_poly.pdbx_seq_one_letter_code
_entity_poly.pdbx_strand_id
1 'polypeptide(L)'
;MPQGLKNAPSEFQNIMNDIFNKYAEFSLIYLDDVLIFSSLNEHVEHLKNFINLIKENEFGEKIPNEIKDKTQLQRFLGCVNYKAEFIPNIRIICAPLYKRLRKNPPELE
;
A
#
# COMPACT_ATOMS: atom_id res chain seq x y z
N MET A 1 1.28 2.37 -19.03
CA MET A 1 1.31 1.56 -17.78
C MET A 1 0.58 0.23 -18.03
N PRO A 2 1.09 -0.92 -17.55
CA PRO A 2 0.36 -2.19 -17.52
C PRO A 2 -1.01 -2.00 -16.85
N GLN A 3 -2.05 -2.71 -17.31
CA GLN A 3 -3.41 -2.61 -16.74
C GLN A 3 -3.46 -2.82 -15.21
N GLY A 4 -2.57 -3.64 -14.63
CA GLY A 4 -2.47 -3.84 -13.18
C GLY A 4 -1.91 -2.64 -12.40
N LEU A 5 -1.08 -1.78 -13.01
CA LEU A 5 -0.56 -0.57 -12.34
C LEU A 5 -1.56 0.60 -12.36
N LYS A 6 -2.56 0.57 -13.27
CA LYS A 6 -3.65 1.56 -13.26
C LYS A 6 -4.50 1.48 -11.99
N ASN A 7 -4.54 0.31 -11.35
CA ASN A 7 -5.33 0.07 -10.14
C ASN A 7 -4.53 0.28 -8.85
N ALA A 8 -3.25 0.69 -8.94
CA ALA A 8 -2.41 0.89 -7.78
C ALA A 8 -3.00 1.89 -6.75
N PRO A 9 -3.62 3.02 -7.15
CA PRO A 9 -4.30 3.90 -6.20
C PRO A 9 -5.49 3.23 -5.52
N SER A 10 -6.29 2.45 -6.25
CA SER A 10 -7.44 1.74 -5.70
C SER A 10 -7.03 0.62 -4.74
N GLU A 11 -5.95 -0.10 -5.04
CA GLU A 11 -5.43 -1.13 -4.14
C GLU A 11 -4.81 -0.52 -2.88
N PHE A 12 -4.07 0.59 -3.01
CA PHE A 12 -3.58 1.34 -1.86
C PHE A 12 -4.74 1.82 -0.99
N GLN A 13 -5.80 2.37 -1.60
CA GLN A 13 -7.01 2.75 -0.89
C GLN A 13 -7.68 1.57 -0.18
N ASN A 14 -7.73 0.37 -0.78
CA ASN A 14 -8.27 -0.82 -0.12
C ASN A 14 -7.44 -1.23 1.10
N ILE A 15 -6.10 -1.24 0.97
CA ILE A 15 -5.20 -1.54 2.10
C ILE A 15 -5.40 -0.53 3.22
N MET A 16 -5.48 0.76 2.88
CA MET A 16 -5.77 1.84 3.83
C MET A 16 -7.12 1.62 4.50
N ASN A 17 -8.19 1.38 3.72
CA ASN A 17 -9.51 1.09 4.27
C ASN A 17 -9.44 -0.10 5.24
N ASP A 18 -8.78 -1.20 4.90
CA ASP A 18 -8.66 -2.37 5.77
C ASP A 18 -7.88 -2.10 7.07
N ILE A 19 -6.83 -1.26 7.03
CA ILE A 19 -6.04 -0.91 8.23
C ILE A 19 -6.88 -0.03 9.17
N PHE A 20 -7.60 0.94 8.60
CA PHE A 20 -8.20 2.02 9.37
C PHE A 20 -9.70 1.88 9.59
N ASN A 21 -10.37 0.86 9.02
CA ASN A 21 -11.79 0.59 9.24
C ASN A 21 -12.13 0.48 10.74
N LYS A 22 -11.16 0.02 11.55
CA LYS A 22 -11.28 -0.05 13.02
C LYS A 22 -11.53 1.30 13.69
N TYR A 23 -11.19 2.41 13.03
CA TYR A 23 -11.34 3.77 13.53
C TYR A 23 -12.21 4.64 12.61
N ALA A 24 -13.08 4.03 11.80
CA ALA A 24 -13.97 4.77 10.89
C ALA A 24 -14.93 5.73 11.62
N GLU A 25 -15.11 5.59 12.93
CA GLU A 25 -15.93 6.47 13.76
C GLU A 25 -15.33 7.87 13.95
N PHE A 26 -13.99 8.00 13.90
CA PHE A 26 -13.28 9.27 14.12
C PHE A 26 -12.19 9.56 13.07
N SER A 27 -12.08 8.73 12.04
CA SER A 27 -11.11 8.91 10.96
C SER A 27 -11.74 8.72 9.58
N LEU A 28 -11.28 9.50 8.62
CA LEU A 28 -11.66 9.43 7.21
C LEU A 28 -10.38 9.41 6.38
N ILE A 29 -10.30 8.49 5.42
CA ILE A 29 -9.17 8.39 4.51
C ILE A 29 -9.62 8.74 3.12
N TYR A 30 -8.84 9.60 2.48
CA TYR A 30 -9.05 9.93 1.10
C TYR A 30 -7.69 9.99 0.39
N LEU A 31 -7.46 8.99 -0.47
CA LEU A 31 -6.20 8.83 -1.20
C LEU A 31 -4.99 8.76 -0.26
N ASP A 32 -4.24 9.85 -0.19
CA ASP A 32 -2.96 9.97 0.52
C ASP A 32 -3.13 10.69 1.87
N ASP A 33 -4.32 11.25 2.12
CA ASP A 33 -4.63 12.03 3.31
C ASP A 33 -5.49 11.25 4.29
N VAL A 34 -5.16 11.37 5.58
CA VAL A 34 -6.00 10.88 6.67
C VAL A 34 -6.48 12.07 7.51
N LEU A 35 -7.79 12.23 7.58
CA LEU A 35 -8.46 13.16 8.45
C LEU A 35 -8.84 12.46 9.76
N ILE A 36 -8.44 13.04 10.89
CA ILE A 36 -8.84 12.58 12.22
C ILE A 36 -9.68 13.71 12.83
N PHE A 37 -10.90 13.40 13.25
CA PHE A 37 -11.85 14.38 13.79
C PHE A 37 -12.35 13.94 15.16
N SER A 38 -12.45 14.89 16.08
CA SER A 38 -12.98 14.67 17.44
C SER A 38 -13.09 15.97 18.23
N SER A 39 -13.64 15.90 19.44
CA SER A 39 -13.58 17.00 20.39
C SER A 39 -12.14 17.19 20.91
N LEU A 40 -11.82 18.40 21.40
CA LEU A 40 -10.47 18.74 21.88
C LEU A 40 -9.95 17.79 22.97
N ASN A 41 -10.84 17.33 23.85
CA ASN A 41 -10.48 16.47 24.97
C ASN A 41 -10.14 15.03 24.51
N GLU A 42 -10.75 14.58 23.42
CA GLU A 42 -10.59 13.23 22.86
C GLU A 42 -9.47 13.16 21.81
N HIS A 43 -9.13 14.29 21.20
CA HIS A 43 -8.23 14.34 20.03
C HIS A 43 -6.84 13.76 20.30
N VAL A 44 -6.28 14.02 21.48
CA VAL A 44 -4.98 13.46 21.87
C VAL A 44 -5.03 11.92 21.92
N GLU A 45 -6.14 11.35 22.40
CA GLU A 45 -6.29 9.90 22.50
C GLU A 45 -6.51 9.27 21.12
N HIS A 46 -7.32 9.88 20.27
CA HIS A 46 -7.50 9.45 18.88
C HIS A 46 -6.19 9.47 18.09
N LEU A 47 -5.38 10.51 18.28
CA LEU A 47 -4.05 10.59 17.67
C LEU A 47 -3.12 9.48 18.17
N LYS A 48 -3.11 9.17 19.47
CA LYS A 48 -2.31 8.06 20.00
C LYS A 48 -2.74 6.72 19.40
N ASN A 49 -4.04 6.46 19.36
CA ASN A 49 -4.59 5.24 18.77
C ASN A 49 -4.23 5.11 17.29
N PHE A 50 -4.34 6.20 16.54
CA PHE A 50 -3.93 6.26 15.15
C PHE A 50 -2.43 5.98 14.95
N ILE A 51 -1.56 6.63 15.73
CA ILE A 51 -0.11 6.43 15.65
C ILE A 51 0.28 4.99 16.01
N ASN A 52 -0.35 4.42 17.04
CA ASN A 52 -0.10 3.03 17.43
C ASN A 52 -0.55 2.06 16.34
N LEU A 53 -1.72 2.28 15.73
CA LEU A 53 -2.18 1.48 14.60
C LEU A 53 -1.19 1.52 13.43
N ILE A 54 -0.68 2.70 13.08
CA ILE A 54 0.33 2.85 12.02
C ILE A 54 1.60 2.06 12.34
N LYS A 55 2.06 2.09 13.59
CA LYS A 55 3.25 1.35 14.04
C LYS A 55 3.02 -0.16 14.04
N GLU A 56 1.82 -0.61 14.42
CA GLU A 56 1.47 -2.04 14.44
C GLU A 56 1.20 -2.58 13.04
N ASN A 57 0.69 -1.75 12.12
CA ASN A 57 0.38 -2.11 10.75
C ASN A 57 1.41 -1.57 9.77
N GLU A 58 2.69 -1.47 10.17
CA GLU A 58 3.76 -1.12 9.25
C GLU A 58 3.51 -1.89 7.94
N PHE A 59 3.31 -1.15 6.84
CA PHE A 59 2.81 -1.65 5.55
C PHE A 59 3.51 -2.93 5.05
N GLY A 60 4.68 -3.25 5.60
CA GLY A 60 5.41 -4.49 5.41
C GLY A 60 4.64 -5.76 5.79
N GLU A 61 3.78 -5.79 6.81
CA GLU A 61 3.13 -7.05 7.24
C GLU A 61 2.01 -7.52 6.29
N LYS A 62 1.32 -6.58 5.62
CA LYS A 62 0.28 -6.92 4.63
C LYS A 62 0.84 -7.23 3.25
N ILE A 63 2.14 -7.00 3.02
CA ILE A 63 2.82 -7.49 1.81
C ILE A 63 3.15 -8.97 2.10
N PRO A 64 2.56 -9.92 1.36
CA PRO A 64 2.85 -11.32 1.59
C PRO A 64 4.35 -11.57 1.41
N ASN A 65 4.95 -12.33 2.32
CA ASN A 65 6.38 -12.72 2.26
C ASN A 65 6.74 -13.44 0.96
N GLU A 66 5.74 -14.01 0.27
CA GLU A 66 5.88 -14.66 -1.02
C GLU A 66 4.81 -14.17 -2.00
N ILE A 67 5.23 -13.90 -3.24
CA ILE A 67 4.34 -13.57 -4.34
C ILE A 67 4.03 -14.85 -5.13
N LYS A 68 2.81 -15.36 -4.99
CA LYS A 68 2.40 -16.67 -5.54
C LYS A 68 1.77 -16.56 -6.92
N ASP A 69 1.19 -15.41 -7.23
CA ASP A 69 0.49 -15.20 -8.49
C ASP A 69 0.73 -13.81 -9.09
N LYS A 70 0.29 -13.67 -10.35
CA LYS A 70 0.43 -12.46 -11.14
C LYS A 70 -0.30 -11.26 -10.52
N THR A 71 -1.44 -11.48 -9.87
CA THR A 71 -2.23 -10.43 -9.23
C THR A 71 -1.49 -9.88 -8.02
N GLN A 72 -0.95 -10.75 -7.16
CA GLN A 72 -0.11 -10.37 -6.03
C GLN A 72 1.14 -9.60 -6.50
N LEU A 73 1.77 -10.03 -7.59
CA LEU A 73 2.92 -9.32 -8.17
C LEU A 73 2.54 -7.92 -8.66
N GLN A 74 1.37 -7.77 -9.28
CA GLN A 74 0.87 -6.48 -9.74
C GLN A 74 0.58 -5.54 -8.57
N ARG A 75 -0.03 -6.05 -7.50
CA ARG A 75 -0.31 -5.29 -6.27
C ARG A 75 0.97 -4.79 -5.62
N PHE A 76 1.95 -5.68 -5.43
CA PHE A 76 3.26 -5.35 -4.89
C PHE A 76 3.95 -4.25 -5.71
N LEU A 77 4.02 -4.40 -7.03
CA LEU A 77 4.59 -3.39 -7.92
C LEU A 77 3.80 -2.08 -7.92
N GLY A 78 2.49 -2.12 -7.66
CA GLY A 78 1.66 -0.95 -7.45
C GLY A 78 2.09 -0.14 -6.22
N CYS A 79 2.21 -0.81 -5.07
CA CYS A 79 2.67 -0.18 -3.82
C CYS A 79 4.08 0.40 -3.95
N VAL A 80 5.01 -0.36 -4.54
CA VAL A 80 6.39 0.08 -4.75
C VAL A 80 6.45 1.31 -5.67
N ASN A 81 5.64 1.32 -6.73
CA ASN A 81 5.62 2.44 -7.67
C ASN A 81 4.98 3.70 -7.07
N TYR A 82 4.04 3.56 -6.12
CA TYR A 82 3.46 4.69 -5.40
C TYR A 82 4.50 5.40 -4.50
N LYS A 83 5.46 4.68 -3.93
CA LYS A 83 6.60 5.24 -3.18
C LYS A 83 7.88 5.41 -4.01
N ALA A 84 7.78 5.36 -5.35
CA ALA A 84 8.94 5.37 -6.25
C ALA A 84 9.86 6.59 -6.08
N GLU A 85 9.31 7.75 -5.69
CA GLU A 85 10.08 8.99 -5.49
C GLU A 85 11.08 8.91 -4.32
N PHE A 86 10.88 7.98 -3.38
CA PHE A 86 11.75 7.76 -2.24
C PHE A 86 12.77 6.64 -2.45
N ILE A 87 12.66 5.86 -3.54
CA ILE A 87 13.49 4.68 -3.77
C ILE A 87 14.42 4.92 -4.98
N PRO A 88 15.72 5.15 -4.75
CA PRO A 88 16.66 5.36 -5.85
C PRO A 88 16.75 4.10 -6.73
N ASN A 89 16.89 4.31 -8.04
CA ASN A 89 17.02 3.23 -9.03
C ASN A 89 15.84 2.24 -9.08
N ILE A 90 14.65 2.61 -8.60
CA ILE A 90 13.48 1.72 -8.53
C ILE A 90 13.12 1.07 -9.88
N ARG A 91 13.32 1.79 -11.00
CA ARG A 91 13.10 1.24 -12.34
C ARG A 91 14.01 0.06 -12.66
N ILE A 92 15.26 0.11 -12.22
CA ILE A 92 16.25 -0.97 -12.42
C ILE A 92 15.89 -2.15 -11.50
N ILE A 93 15.62 -1.85 -10.23
CA ILE A 93 15.28 -2.85 -9.20
C ILE A 93 14.01 -3.63 -9.59
N CYS A 94 12.97 -2.95 -10.07
CA CYS A 94 11.70 -3.59 -10.45
C CYS A 94 11.69 -4.15 -11.89
N ALA A 95 12.70 -3.89 -12.73
CA ALA A 95 12.70 -4.34 -14.12
C ALA A 95 12.50 -5.86 -14.30
N PRO A 96 13.15 -6.75 -13.52
CA PRO A 96 12.90 -8.19 -13.58
C PRO A 96 11.46 -8.56 -13.24
N LEU A 97 10.88 -7.89 -12.23
CA LEU A 97 9.51 -8.10 -11.79
C LEU A 97 8.50 -7.66 -12.85
N TYR A 98 8.74 -6.54 -13.54
CA TYR A 98 7.90 -6.11 -14.67
C TYR A 98 7.95 -7.09 -15.86
N LYS A 99 9.09 -7.75 -16.11
CA LYS A 99 9.18 -8.79 -17.15
C LYS A 99 8.26 -9.97 -16.84
N ARG A 100 8.04 -10.30 -15.56
CA ARG A 100 7.13 -11.37 -15.12
C ARG A 100 5.65 -11.08 -15.36
N LEU A 101 5.28 -9.83 -15.62
CA LEU A 101 3.89 -9.47 -15.94
C LEU A 101 3.51 -9.69 -17.42
N ARG A 102 4.48 -10.03 -18.29
CA ARG A 102 4.26 -10.27 -19.72
C ARG A 102 3.41 -11.54 -19.95
N LYS A 103 2.81 -11.67 -21.15
CA LYS A 103 2.03 -12.86 -21.51
C LYS A 103 2.86 -14.15 -21.44
N ASN A 104 4.14 -14.07 -21.83
CA ASN A 104 5.11 -15.17 -21.73
C ASN A 104 6.29 -14.69 -20.87
N PRO A 105 6.26 -14.90 -19.55
CA PRO A 105 7.35 -14.52 -18.67
C PRO A 105 8.58 -15.42 -18.90
N PRO A 106 9.81 -14.87 -18.84
CA PRO A 106 11.03 -15.69 -18.86
C PRO A 106 11.11 -16.58 -17.60
N GLU A 107 11.66 -17.78 -17.73
CA GLU A 107 11.88 -18.73 -16.63
C GLU A 107 12.78 -18.14 -15.53
N LEU A 108 12.70 -18.70 -14.31
CA LEU A 108 13.65 -18.38 -13.25
C LEU A 108 14.97 -19.08 -13.60
N GLU A 109 16.03 -18.29 -13.83
CA GLU A 109 17.41 -18.81 -13.73
C GLU A 109 17.73 -19.16 -12.27
#